data_AF-A0A816RSG3-F1
#
_entry.id   AF-A0A816RSG3-F1
#
_cell.length_a   1.000
_cell.length_b   1.000
_cell.length_c   1.000
_cell.angle_alpha   90.00
_cell.angle_beta   90.00
_cell.angle_gamma   90.00
#
_symmetry.space_group_name_H-M   'P 1'
#
loop_
_entity.id
_entity.type
_entity.pdbx_description
1 polymer ?
#
loop_
_entity_poly.entity_id
_entity_poly.type
_entity_poly.pdbx_seq_one_letter_code
_entity_poly.pdbx_strand_id
1 'polypeptide(L)'
;MGTIAIFYSLPVIQLVLQYQVNINSIGNEDICYFNFLCTRQFAMLTAFNNVFSNIGYCALGALFFVIVYRRDNAYTRFITKNPDISKEYGIPQYFGLFYAMAIGLFMEGIMSACYHVCPSRQNFQFDTSFMFIMAALNIIKIYQLRHPDINPHSAGVFSFLAGIILVTVVGVYYDKQWFWISYAIVHIITCLIFTAKIYYMGRLKISLDFPVNLCKLVRQHGIFSRPRYLSRMVILLIANLINIGFALFGAITQPESFPNHLLFVFLGNLAICLVYYIIMKAIHWEAFTPLTVVYLVLSLCFWAVSLYFFYDEVKSYEVQPAISRTYNQRCIVLNTYDAHDIWHLLSSFGLFLSFLSILTIDDGVRGKERKELAAF
;
A
#
# COMPACT_ATOMS: atom_id res chain seq x y z
N MET A 1 -14.21 5.24 1.69
CA MET A 1 -13.43 4.16 2.35
C MET A 1 -14.32 3.32 3.25
N GLY A 2 -14.97 3.89 4.28
CA GLY A 2 -15.85 3.13 5.18
C GLY A 2 -16.94 2.29 4.49
N THR A 3 -17.63 2.84 3.49
CA THR A 3 -18.63 2.09 2.71
C THR A 3 -18.02 0.88 2.01
N ILE A 4 -16.92 1.06 1.28
CA ILE A 4 -16.21 -0.02 0.57
C ILE A 4 -15.76 -1.09 1.56
N ALA A 5 -15.21 -0.66 2.69
CA ALA A 5 -14.77 -1.55 3.74
C ALA A 5 -15.89 -2.47 4.24
N ILE A 6 -17.09 -1.93 4.48
CA ILE A 6 -18.24 -2.72 4.91
C ILE A 6 -18.73 -3.67 3.81
N PHE A 7 -18.91 -3.16 2.58
CA PHE A 7 -19.39 -3.98 1.47
C PHE A 7 -18.43 -5.11 1.08
N TYR A 8 -17.13 -4.89 1.27
CA TYR A 8 -16.11 -5.90 1.02
C TYR A 8 -15.97 -6.87 2.20
N SER A 9 -16.00 -6.39 3.45
CA SER A 9 -15.75 -7.23 4.63
C SER A 9 -16.89 -8.18 4.98
N LEU A 10 -18.15 -7.77 4.79
CA LEU A 10 -19.32 -8.58 5.13
C LEU A 10 -19.31 -9.97 4.44
N PRO A 11 -19.19 -10.08 3.10
CA PRO A 11 -19.15 -11.39 2.45
C PRO A 11 -17.91 -12.19 2.82
N VAL A 12 -16.77 -11.52 3.06
CA VAL A 12 -15.52 -12.17 3.49
C VAL A 12 -15.70 -12.84 4.85
N ILE A 13 -16.21 -12.11 5.84
CA ILE A 13 -16.48 -12.63 7.18
C ILE A 13 -17.46 -13.80 7.11
N GLN A 14 -18.55 -13.66 6.35
CA GLN A 14 -19.52 -14.75 6.17
C GLN A 14 -18.87 -16.01 5.60
N LEU A 15 -18.01 -15.87 4.57
CA LEU A 15 -17.35 -16.99 3.92
C LEU A 15 -16.38 -17.72 4.84
N VAL A 16 -15.52 -16.98 5.56
CA VAL A 16 -14.49 -17.62 6.40
C VAL A 16 -15.09 -18.29 7.64
N LEU A 17 -16.21 -17.76 8.17
CA LEU A 17 -16.97 -18.43 9.23
C LEU A 17 -17.61 -19.73 8.73
N GLN A 18 -18.13 -19.75 7.50
CA GLN A 18 -18.63 -20.98 6.88
C GLN A 18 -17.53 -22.03 6.72
N TYR A 19 -16.31 -21.63 6.31
CA TYR A 19 -15.18 -22.55 6.21
C TYR A 19 -14.79 -23.15 7.57
N GLN A 20 -14.80 -22.35 8.64
CA GLN A 20 -14.56 -22.89 9.99
C GLN A 20 -15.61 -23.92 10.42
N VAL A 21 -16.89 -23.67 10.13
CA VAL A 21 -17.95 -24.66 10.41
C VAL A 21 -17.73 -25.94 9.61
N ASN A 22 -17.35 -25.83 8.33
CA ASN A 22 -17.08 -27.00 7.48
C ASN A 22 -15.87 -27.82 7.96
N ILE A 23 -14.77 -27.20 8.37
CA ILE A 23 -13.61 -27.92 8.93
C ILE A 23 -13.99 -28.65 10.21
N ASN A 24 -14.67 -27.96 11.13
CA ASN A 24 -15.03 -28.52 12.43
C ASN A 24 -16.07 -29.66 12.32
N SER A 25 -16.87 -29.69 11.24
CA SER A 25 -17.87 -30.75 11.00
C SER A 25 -17.34 -31.92 10.19
N ILE A 26 -16.54 -31.66 9.14
CA ILE A 26 -16.02 -32.68 8.22
C ILE A 26 -14.72 -33.28 8.75
N GLY A 27 -13.94 -32.53 9.55
CA GLY A 27 -12.63 -32.93 10.06
C GLY A 27 -11.52 -32.89 9.01
N ASN A 28 -11.75 -32.27 7.84
CA ASN A 28 -10.74 -32.18 6.78
C ASN A 28 -9.81 -30.97 7.00
N GLU A 29 -8.65 -31.22 7.59
CA GLU A 29 -7.61 -30.22 7.86
C GLU A 29 -6.78 -29.82 6.64
N ASP A 30 -7.03 -30.40 5.46
CA ASP A 30 -6.32 -30.06 4.22
C ASP A 30 -6.93 -28.83 3.50
N ILE A 31 -8.08 -28.33 3.99
CA ILE A 31 -8.79 -27.18 3.42
C ILE A 31 -8.04 -25.86 3.72
N CYS A 32 -7.45 -25.74 4.91
CA CYS A 32 -6.78 -24.53 5.36
C CYS A 32 -5.38 -24.84 5.88
N TYR A 33 -4.45 -23.95 5.56
CA TYR A 33 -3.02 -24.16 5.79
C TYR A 33 -2.59 -23.53 7.11
N PHE A 34 -2.56 -24.32 8.17
CA PHE A 34 -2.13 -23.84 9.49
C PHE A 34 -0.70 -24.24 9.84
N ASN A 35 -0.12 -23.51 10.79
CA ASN A 35 1.05 -23.96 11.53
C ASN A 35 0.57 -24.76 12.75
N PHE A 36 0.26 -26.04 12.57
CA PHE A 36 -0.36 -26.88 13.58
C PHE A 36 0.49 -27.06 14.85
N LEU A 37 1.81 -26.82 14.77
CA LEU A 37 2.70 -26.84 15.94
C LEU A 37 2.56 -25.61 16.85
N CYS A 38 1.92 -24.53 16.35
CA CYS A 38 1.72 -23.30 17.10
C CYS A 38 0.26 -22.80 17.12
N THR A 39 -0.69 -23.52 16.52
CA THR A 39 -2.10 -23.12 16.62
C THR A 39 -2.60 -23.18 18.06
N ARG A 40 -3.33 -22.14 18.45
CA ARG A 40 -4.06 -22.06 19.71
C ARG A 40 -5.54 -21.93 19.39
N GLN A 41 -6.29 -22.98 19.68
CA GLN A 41 -7.73 -22.98 19.48
C GLN A 41 -8.43 -22.18 20.58
N PHE A 42 -9.38 -21.33 20.19
CA PHE A 42 -10.28 -20.65 21.11
C PHE A 42 -11.66 -20.51 20.48
N ALA A 43 -12.70 -20.94 21.22
CA ALA A 43 -14.06 -21.04 20.71
C ALA A 43 -14.11 -21.82 19.37
N MET A 44 -14.67 -21.21 18.32
CA MET A 44 -14.81 -21.81 16.99
C MET A 44 -13.59 -21.65 16.07
N LEU A 45 -12.52 -20.98 16.53
CA LEU A 45 -11.35 -20.66 15.71
C LEU A 45 -10.18 -21.59 16.02
N THR A 46 -9.73 -22.35 15.01
CA THR A 46 -8.57 -23.26 15.11
C THR A 46 -7.27 -22.53 15.46
N ALA A 47 -7.05 -21.35 14.86
CA ALA A 47 -5.81 -20.57 14.97
C ALA A 47 -6.10 -19.17 15.53
N PHE A 48 -6.65 -19.10 16.75
CA PHE A 48 -7.03 -17.83 17.37
C PHE A 48 -5.83 -16.89 17.55
N ASN A 49 -4.65 -17.43 17.87
CA ASN A 49 -3.41 -16.65 17.98
C ASN A 49 -3.10 -15.88 16.69
N ASN A 50 -3.24 -16.53 15.52
CA ASN A 50 -2.99 -15.88 14.23
C ASN A 50 -4.07 -14.85 13.85
N VAL A 51 -5.32 -15.07 14.28
CA VAL A 51 -6.37 -14.07 14.11
C VAL A 51 -6.11 -12.86 15.01
N PHE A 52 -5.71 -13.09 16.25
CA PHE A 52 -5.50 -12.04 17.24
C PHE A 52 -4.21 -11.24 17.05
N SER A 53 -3.15 -11.83 16.46
CA SER A 53 -1.89 -11.14 16.17
C SER A 53 -2.07 -9.89 15.29
N ASN A 54 -3.18 -9.82 14.53
CA ASN A 54 -3.58 -8.70 13.69
C ASN A 54 -4.19 -7.49 14.46
N ILE A 55 -4.40 -7.60 15.78
CA ILE A 55 -4.97 -6.52 16.60
C ILE A 55 -4.12 -5.24 16.56
N GLY A 56 -2.81 -5.36 16.32
CA GLY A 56 -1.89 -4.24 16.18
C GLY A 56 -2.32 -3.27 15.09
N TYR A 57 -2.70 -3.76 13.90
CA TYR A 57 -3.18 -2.91 12.80
C TYR A 57 -4.47 -2.18 13.17
N CYS A 58 -5.43 -2.86 13.81
CA CYS A 58 -6.68 -2.24 14.27
C CYS A 58 -6.41 -1.14 15.30
N ALA A 59 -5.62 -1.44 16.34
CA ALA A 59 -5.33 -0.49 17.40
C ALA A 59 -4.56 0.74 16.87
N LEU A 60 -3.54 0.53 16.04
CA LEU A 60 -2.73 1.59 15.47
C LEU A 60 -3.47 2.38 14.39
N GLY A 61 -4.36 1.75 13.61
CA GLY A 61 -5.26 2.42 12.68
C GLY A 61 -6.22 3.37 13.40
N ALA A 62 -6.84 2.92 14.51
CA ALA A 62 -7.68 3.75 15.35
C ALA A 62 -6.89 4.90 16.00
N LEU A 63 -5.68 4.62 16.49
CA LEU A 63 -4.79 5.64 17.04
C LEU A 63 -4.42 6.69 15.99
N PHE A 64 -4.05 6.27 14.78
CA PHE A 64 -3.73 7.19 13.68
C PHE A 64 -4.94 8.04 13.31
N PHE A 65 -6.15 7.47 13.29
CA PHE A 65 -7.39 8.23 13.08
C PHE A 65 -7.54 9.36 14.11
N VAL A 66 -7.35 9.06 15.40
CA VAL A 66 -7.43 10.06 16.48
C VAL A 66 -6.35 11.14 16.33
N ILE A 67 -5.12 10.77 15.95
CA ILE A 67 -4.04 11.72 15.70
C ILE A 67 -4.39 12.65 14.53
N VAL A 68 -4.88 12.10 13.42
CA VAL A 68 -5.33 12.86 12.25
C VAL A 68 -6.47 13.80 12.64
N TYR A 69 -7.46 13.31 13.39
CA TYR A 69 -8.60 14.11 13.88
C TYR A 69 -8.15 15.30 14.73
N ARG A 70 -7.26 15.08 15.70
CA ARG A 70 -6.72 16.16 16.53
C ARG A 70 -5.98 17.20 15.71
N ARG A 71 -5.19 16.75 14.73
CA ARG A 71 -4.38 17.61 13.87
C ARG A 71 -5.22 18.40 12.87
N ASP A 72 -6.23 17.78 12.29
CA ASP A 72 -7.21 18.41 11.40
C ASP A 72 -7.99 19.53 12.12
N ASN A 73 -8.50 19.25 13.32
CA ASN A 73 -9.17 20.25 14.14
C ASN A 73 -8.24 21.41 14.53
N ALA A 74 -6.99 21.12 14.91
CA ALA A 74 -6.01 22.15 15.25
C ALA A 74 -5.66 23.02 14.04
N TYR A 75 -5.45 22.40 12.87
CA TYR A 75 -5.19 23.10 11.62
C TYR A 75 -6.37 23.97 11.20
N THR A 76 -7.59 23.43 11.23
CA THR A 76 -8.82 24.17 10.91
C THR A 76 -9.00 25.39 11.82
N ARG A 77 -8.80 25.24 13.13
CA ARG A 77 -8.85 26.38 14.07
C ARG A 77 -7.77 27.43 13.78
N PHE A 78 -6.57 27.00 13.38
CA PHE A 78 -5.47 27.91 13.04
C PHE A 78 -5.77 28.72 11.78
N ILE A 79 -6.22 28.08 10.70
CA ILE A 79 -6.53 28.77 9.43
C ILE A 79 -7.75 29.69 9.56
N THR A 80 -8.77 29.32 10.35
CA THR A 80 -9.94 30.19 10.58
C THR A 80 -9.55 31.47 11.33
N LYS A 81 -8.59 31.38 12.25
CA LYS A 81 -8.07 32.56 12.97
C LYS A 81 -7.08 33.38 12.14
N ASN A 82 -6.34 32.74 11.22
CA ASN A 82 -5.25 33.36 10.46
C ASN A 82 -5.39 33.05 8.95
N PRO A 83 -6.41 33.58 8.28
CA PRO A 83 -6.69 33.24 6.88
C PRO A 83 -5.55 33.68 5.95
N ASP A 84 -4.89 34.81 6.21
CA ASP A 84 -3.83 35.34 5.35
C ASP A 84 -2.56 34.47 5.42
N ILE A 85 -2.17 34.03 6.62
CA ILE A 85 -1.04 33.11 6.81
C ILE A 85 -1.27 31.81 6.02
N SER A 86 -2.50 31.29 6.02
CA SER A 86 -2.83 30.06 5.29
C SER A 86 -2.72 30.19 3.76
N LYS A 87 -2.80 31.40 3.21
CA LYS A 87 -2.66 31.66 1.78
C LYS A 87 -1.19 31.82 1.38
N GLU A 88 -0.40 32.41 2.25
CA GLU A 88 0.97 32.84 1.94
C GLU A 88 2.06 31.85 2.40
N TYR A 89 1.81 31.09 3.47
CA TYR A 89 2.82 30.24 4.10
C TYR A 89 2.49 28.74 4.03
N GLY A 90 3.55 27.93 3.99
CA GLY A 90 3.47 26.47 4.04
C GLY A 90 2.66 25.83 2.91
N ILE A 91 2.46 24.52 3.06
CA ILE A 91 1.72 23.68 2.10
C ILE A 91 0.29 23.47 2.64
N PRO A 92 -0.76 23.78 1.85
CA PRO A 92 -2.14 23.50 2.22
C PRO A 92 -2.35 22.03 2.60
N GLN A 93 -2.93 21.79 3.77
CA GLN A 93 -3.16 20.43 4.27
C GLN A 93 -4.59 19.98 4.01
N TYR A 94 -4.74 18.83 3.37
CA TYR A 94 -6.01 18.11 3.23
C TYR A 94 -5.94 16.77 3.96
N PHE A 95 -6.78 16.59 4.97
CA PHE A 95 -6.75 15.42 5.86
C PHE A 95 -7.59 14.23 5.38
N GLY A 96 -8.45 14.41 4.37
CA GLY A 96 -9.34 13.35 3.87
C GLY A 96 -8.63 12.04 3.49
N LEU A 97 -7.48 12.12 2.80
CA LEU A 97 -6.68 10.94 2.48
C LEU A 97 -6.02 10.31 3.71
N PHE A 98 -5.63 11.10 4.72
CA PHE A 98 -5.08 10.56 5.96
C PHE A 98 -6.13 9.78 6.76
N TYR A 99 -7.38 10.25 6.80
CA TYR A 99 -8.48 9.45 7.37
C TYR A 99 -8.72 8.16 6.59
N ALA A 100 -8.63 8.21 5.24
CA ALA A 100 -8.74 7.01 4.41
C ALA A 100 -7.61 6.01 4.68
N MET A 101 -6.37 6.48 4.88
CA MET A 101 -5.24 5.66 5.29
C MET A 101 -5.46 5.04 6.67
N ALA A 102 -5.98 5.80 7.64
CA ALA A 102 -6.30 5.30 8.98
C ALA A 102 -7.34 4.16 8.95
N ILE A 103 -8.43 4.36 8.20
CA ILE A 103 -9.45 3.32 7.98
C ILE A 103 -8.85 2.14 7.22
N GLY A 104 -7.97 2.40 6.24
CA GLY A 104 -7.24 1.36 5.52
C GLY A 104 -6.44 0.44 6.45
N LEU A 105 -5.65 1.02 7.37
CA LEU A 105 -4.87 0.26 8.35
C LEU A 105 -5.74 -0.50 9.34
N PHE A 106 -6.85 0.10 9.79
CA PHE A 106 -7.80 -0.61 10.64
C PHE A 106 -8.42 -1.82 9.93
N MET A 107 -8.81 -1.63 8.66
CA MET A 107 -9.43 -2.68 7.86
C MET A 107 -8.45 -3.76 7.41
N GLU A 108 -7.18 -3.42 7.20
CA GLU A 108 -6.11 -4.38 7.02
C GLU A 108 -6.11 -5.40 8.16
N GLY A 109 -6.15 -4.93 9.41
CA GLY A 109 -6.19 -5.82 10.58
C GLY A 109 -7.40 -6.77 10.55
N ILE A 110 -8.57 -6.29 10.12
CA ILE A 110 -9.78 -7.12 10.01
C ILE A 110 -9.63 -8.14 8.86
N MET A 111 -9.16 -7.72 7.69
CA MET A 111 -9.08 -8.58 6.52
C MET A 111 -7.95 -9.61 6.63
N SER A 112 -6.81 -9.23 7.19
CA SER A 112 -5.73 -10.14 7.53
C SER A 112 -6.17 -11.16 8.57
N ALA A 113 -6.88 -10.72 9.62
CA ALA A 113 -7.49 -11.62 10.59
C ALA A 113 -8.47 -12.61 9.93
N CYS A 114 -9.30 -12.14 8.98
CA CYS A 114 -10.22 -13.01 8.23
C CYS A 114 -9.47 -14.05 7.39
N TYR A 115 -8.38 -13.69 6.73
CA TYR A 115 -7.52 -14.65 6.04
C TYR A 115 -7.01 -15.74 7.01
N HIS A 116 -6.56 -15.34 8.21
CA HIS A 116 -6.05 -16.27 9.22
C HIS A 116 -7.10 -17.18 9.86
N VAL A 117 -8.40 -16.91 9.67
CA VAL A 117 -9.47 -17.84 10.04
C VAL A 117 -9.40 -19.12 9.19
N CYS A 118 -9.12 -19.02 7.89
CA CYS A 118 -8.85 -20.16 7.01
C CYS A 118 -7.87 -19.74 5.92
N PRO A 119 -6.55 -19.86 6.18
CA PRO A 119 -5.53 -19.50 5.20
C PRO A 119 -5.56 -20.46 4.00
N SER A 120 -5.84 -19.90 2.82
CA SER A 120 -5.88 -20.63 1.54
C SER A 120 -5.54 -19.70 0.38
N ARG A 121 -5.23 -20.27 -0.80
CA ARG A 121 -4.93 -19.49 -2.02
C ARG A 121 -6.07 -18.53 -2.38
N GLN A 122 -7.32 -18.92 -2.17
CA GLN A 122 -8.49 -18.11 -2.50
C GLN A 122 -8.70 -16.98 -1.48
N ASN A 123 -8.48 -17.27 -0.20
CA ASN A 123 -8.71 -16.29 0.88
C ASN A 123 -7.57 -15.28 1.01
N PHE A 124 -6.38 -15.58 0.48
CA PHE A 124 -5.21 -14.69 0.53
C PHE A 124 -5.51 -13.30 -0.06
N GLN A 125 -6.36 -13.24 -1.09
CA GLN A 125 -6.77 -11.99 -1.72
C GLN A 125 -7.45 -11.00 -0.75
N PHE A 126 -8.10 -11.47 0.32
CA PHE A 126 -8.79 -10.59 1.26
C PHE A 126 -7.81 -9.65 1.96
N ASP A 127 -6.69 -10.22 2.40
CA ASP A 127 -5.58 -9.49 3.03
C ASP A 127 -4.90 -8.55 2.02
N THR A 128 -4.45 -9.11 0.90
CA THR A 128 -3.68 -8.36 -0.10
C THR A 128 -4.45 -7.19 -0.73
N SER A 129 -5.78 -7.26 -0.79
CA SER A 129 -6.61 -6.19 -1.35
C SER A 129 -6.46 -4.88 -0.56
N PHE A 130 -6.42 -4.94 0.78
CA PHE A 130 -6.25 -3.74 1.59
C PHE A 130 -4.81 -3.26 1.60
N MET A 131 -3.83 -4.16 1.48
CA MET A 131 -2.43 -3.79 1.21
C MET A 131 -2.29 -2.95 -0.07
N PHE A 132 -2.93 -3.36 -1.18
CA PHE A 132 -2.94 -2.59 -2.44
C PHE A 132 -3.58 -1.22 -2.26
N ILE A 133 -4.74 -1.17 -1.61
CA ILE A 133 -5.45 0.09 -1.37
C ILE A 133 -4.59 1.03 -0.52
N MET A 134 -3.98 0.53 0.55
CA MET A 134 -3.09 1.32 1.40
C MET A 134 -1.89 1.83 0.61
N ALA A 135 -1.20 0.98 -0.16
CA ALA A 135 -0.06 1.40 -0.96
C ALA A 135 -0.43 2.50 -1.97
N ALA A 136 -1.56 2.34 -2.67
CA ALA A 136 -2.09 3.34 -3.60
C ALA A 136 -2.44 4.66 -2.89
N LEU A 137 -3.10 4.62 -1.73
CA LEU A 137 -3.42 5.81 -0.94
C LEU A 137 -2.15 6.54 -0.49
N ASN A 138 -1.12 5.81 -0.08
CA ASN A 138 0.17 6.40 0.29
C ASN A 138 0.86 7.08 -0.90
N ILE A 139 0.91 6.43 -2.07
CA ILE A 139 1.46 7.01 -3.30
C ILE A 139 0.73 8.30 -3.66
N ILE A 140 -0.61 8.26 -3.70
CA ILE A 140 -1.44 9.43 -4.01
C ILE A 140 -1.18 10.53 -2.97
N LYS A 141 -1.07 10.18 -1.68
CA LYS A 141 -0.85 11.17 -0.63
C LYS A 141 0.52 11.84 -0.75
N ILE A 142 1.59 11.08 -0.98
CA ILE A 142 2.93 11.62 -1.19
C ILE A 142 2.94 12.58 -2.39
N TYR A 143 2.27 12.20 -3.48
CA TYR A 143 2.16 13.07 -4.65
C TYR A 143 1.36 14.36 -4.37
N GLN A 144 0.27 14.26 -3.60
CA GLN A 144 -0.57 15.40 -3.22
C GLN A 144 0.18 16.43 -2.36
N LEU A 145 1.19 16.02 -1.58
CA LEU A 145 1.95 16.93 -0.72
C LEU A 145 2.62 18.09 -1.50
N ARG A 146 2.99 17.89 -2.77
CA ARG A 146 3.54 18.98 -3.62
C ARG A 146 2.59 19.46 -4.71
N HIS A 147 1.43 18.82 -4.82
CA HIS A 147 0.43 19.12 -5.82
C HIS A 147 -0.96 19.18 -5.17
N PRO A 148 -1.20 20.16 -4.27
CA PRO A 148 -2.45 20.25 -3.51
C PRO A 148 -3.69 20.46 -4.40
N ASP A 149 -3.49 20.99 -5.62
CA ASP A 149 -4.54 21.20 -6.61
C ASP A 149 -4.96 19.89 -7.31
N ILE A 150 -4.13 18.84 -7.22
CA ILE A 150 -4.43 17.53 -7.82
C ILE A 150 -5.19 16.70 -6.79
N ASN A 151 -6.50 16.85 -6.80
CA ASN A 151 -7.42 15.99 -6.06
C ASN A 151 -8.04 14.98 -7.04
N PRO A 152 -7.64 13.69 -6.98
CA PRO A 152 -8.20 12.70 -7.88
C PRO A 152 -9.68 12.49 -7.53
N HIS A 153 -10.52 12.42 -8.57
CA HIS A 153 -11.94 12.14 -8.39
C HIS A 153 -12.11 10.76 -7.72
N SER A 154 -12.88 10.70 -6.64
CA SER A 154 -13.03 9.51 -5.80
C SER A 154 -13.48 8.28 -6.61
N ALA A 155 -14.46 8.44 -7.50
CA ALA A 155 -14.90 7.34 -8.36
C ALA A 155 -13.78 6.85 -9.30
N GLY A 156 -12.90 7.74 -9.78
CA GLY A 156 -11.79 7.34 -10.63
C GLY A 156 -10.75 6.50 -9.89
N VAL A 157 -10.44 6.88 -8.64
CA VAL A 157 -9.53 6.11 -7.77
C VAL A 157 -10.13 4.74 -7.43
N PHE A 158 -11.41 4.70 -7.07
CA PHE A 158 -12.07 3.45 -6.72
C PHE A 158 -12.25 2.53 -7.92
N SER A 159 -12.56 3.05 -9.11
CA SER A 159 -12.60 2.23 -10.33
C SER A 159 -11.24 1.64 -10.68
N PHE A 160 -10.15 2.41 -10.48
CA PHE A 160 -8.79 1.90 -10.67
C PHE A 160 -8.46 0.77 -9.68
N LEU A 161 -8.76 0.97 -8.40
CA LEU A 161 -8.57 -0.07 -7.37
C LEU A 161 -9.43 -1.30 -7.63
N ALA A 162 -10.67 -1.15 -8.06
CA ALA A 162 -11.54 -2.26 -8.45
C ALA A 162 -10.96 -3.05 -9.64
N GLY A 163 -10.38 -2.35 -10.62
CA GLY A 163 -9.66 -2.97 -11.74
C GLY A 163 -8.45 -3.79 -11.28
N ILE A 164 -7.67 -3.29 -10.33
CA ILE A 164 -6.54 -4.01 -9.72
C ILE A 164 -7.02 -5.29 -9.02
N ILE A 165 -8.08 -5.19 -8.21
CA ILE A 165 -8.66 -6.36 -7.53
C ILE A 165 -9.16 -7.37 -8.56
N LEU A 166 -9.85 -6.93 -9.63
CA LEU A 166 -10.33 -7.80 -10.70
C LEU A 166 -9.18 -8.54 -11.41
N VAL A 167 -8.12 -7.83 -11.80
CA VAL A 167 -6.93 -8.45 -12.41
C VAL A 167 -6.29 -9.45 -11.44
N THR A 168 -6.30 -9.15 -10.14
CA THR A 168 -5.82 -10.07 -9.09
C THR A 168 -6.68 -11.33 -9.03
N VAL A 169 -8.02 -11.22 -9.06
CA VAL A 169 -8.91 -12.39 -9.14
C VAL A 169 -8.56 -13.22 -10.36
N VAL A 170 -8.48 -12.61 -11.54
CA VAL A 170 -8.16 -13.32 -12.79
C VAL A 170 -6.81 -14.02 -12.68
N GLY A 171 -5.78 -13.37 -12.13
CA GLY A 171 -4.45 -13.96 -11.95
C GLY A 171 -4.41 -15.12 -10.96
N VAL A 172 -5.27 -15.12 -9.93
CA VAL A 172 -5.38 -16.24 -8.98
C VAL A 172 -6.01 -17.48 -9.63
N TYR A 173 -7.01 -17.29 -10.51
CA TYR A 173 -7.73 -18.41 -11.15
C TYR A 173 -7.12 -18.85 -12.50
N TYR A 174 -6.52 -17.94 -13.25
CA TYR A 174 -6.01 -18.14 -14.60
C TYR A 174 -4.50 -17.90 -14.68
N ASP A 175 -3.77 -18.66 -13.87
CA ASP A 175 -2.31 -18.63 -13.82
C ASP A 175 -1.70 -19.38 -15.02
N LYS A 176 -1.64 -18.69 -16.17
CA LYS A 176 -1.13 -19.20 -17.44
C LYS A 176 -0.17 -18.18 -18.05
N GLN A 177 0.77 -18.65 -18.86
CA GLN A 177 1.75 -17.79 -19.53
C GLN A 177 1.11 -16.64 -20.33
N TRP A 178 -0.03 -16.87 -21.00
CA TRP A 178 -0.73 -15.81 -21.74
C TRP A 178 -1.22 -14.67 -20.83
N PHE A 179 -1.67 -15.00 -19.61
CA PHE A 179 -2.09 -14.02 -18.61
C PHE A 179 -0.90 -13.16 -18.20
N TRP A 180 0.24 -13.77 -17.85
CA TRP A 180 1.46 -13.07 -17.47
C TRP A 180 1.99 -12.14 -18.58
N ILE A 181 2.00 -12.59 -19.84
CA ILE A 181 2.39 -11.75 -20.98
C ILE A 181 1.42 -10.58 -21.15
N SER A 182 0.10 -10.84 -21.10
CA SER A 182 -0.90 -9.78 -21.25
C SER A 182 -0.83 -8.75 -20.11
N TYR A 183 -0.65 -9.21 -18.87
CA TYR A 183 -0.42 -8.36 -17.71
C TYR A 183 0.83 -7.49 -17.89
N ALA A 184 1.97 -8.07 -18.30
CA ALA A 184 3.21 -7.32 -18.51
C ALA A 184 3.05 -6.20 -19.55
N ILE A 185 2.36 -6.48 -20.67
CA ILE A 185 2.07 -5.48 -21.71
C ILE A 185 1.20 -4.34 -21.13
N VAL A 186 0.10 -4.70 -20.45
CA VAL A 186 -0.82 -3.70 -19.85
C VAL A 186 -0.12 -2.88 -18.77
N HIS A 187 0.72 -3.51 -17.94
CA HIS A 187 1.50 -2.86 -16.88
C HIS A 187 2.46 -1.82 -17.45
N ILE A 188 3.25 -2.20 -18.46
CA ILE A 188 4.20 -1.28 -19.12
C ILE A 188 3.45 -0.12 -19.77
N ILE A 189 2.37 -0.38 -20.52
CA ILE A 189 1.56 0.68 -21.15
C ILE A 189 1.00 1.63 -20.08
N THR A 190 0.50 1.09 -18.98
CA THR A 190 -0.06 1.88 -17.88
C THR A 190 1.01 2.76 -17.24
N CYS A 191 2.21 2.23 -16.98
CA CYS A 191 3.35 2.99 -16.47
C CYS A 191 3.75 4.13 -17.41
N LEU A 192 3.79 3.90 -18.71
CA LEU A 192 4.09 4.92 -19.72
C LEU A 192 3.03 6.03 -19.77
N ILE A 193 1.74 5.67 -19.69
CA ILE A 193 0.63 6.63 -19.63
C ILE A 193 0.74 7.49 -18.37
N PHE A 194 0.94 6.88 -17.19
CA PHE A 194 1.11 7.62 -15.94
C PHE A 194 2.34 8.53 -15.98
N THR A 195 3.44 8.05 -16.55
CA THR A 195 4.68 8.83 -16.74
C THR A 195 4.44 10.07 -17.56
N ALA A 196 3.80 9.94 -18.72
CA ALA A 196 3.45 11.08 -19.55
C ALA A 196 2.52 12.05 -18.81
N LYS A 197 1.52 11.53 -18.09
CA LYS A 197 0.58 12.36 -17.32
C LYS A 197 1.28 13.13 -16.18
N ILE A 198 2.17 12.49 -15.43
CA ILE A 198 2.91 13.11 -14.31
C ILE A 198 3.91 14.14 -14.85
N TYR A 199 4.67 13.80 -15.90
CA TYR A 199 5.67 14.70 -16.50
C TYR A 199 5.04 16.00 -17.03
N TYR A 200 3.88 15.89 -17.69
CA TYR A 200 3.14 17.05 -18.21
C TYR A 200 2.11 17.62 -17.22
N MET A 201 2.29 17.40 -15.91
CA MET A 201 1.48 18.00 -14.83
C MET A 201 -0.04 17.83 -15.01
N GLY A 202 -0.49 16.66 -15.50
CA GLY A 202 -1.90 16.38 -15.69
C GLY A 202 -2.59 17.15 -16.81
N ARG A 203 -1.85 17.92 -17.63
CA ARG A 203 -2.39 18.59 -18.84
C ARG A 203 -2.92 17.59 -19.87
N LEU A 204 -2.43 16.35 -19.83
CA LEU A 204 -2.93 15.24 -20.61
C LEU A 204 -4.12 14.59 -19.89
N LYS A 205 -5.31 14.75 -20.45
CA LYS A 205 -6.50 13.98 -20.06
C LYS A 205 -6.38 12.56 -20.64
N ILE A 206 -6.75 11.56 -19.85
CA ILE A 206 -6.83 10.17 -20.31
C ILE A 206 -8.12 10.08 -21.15
N SER A 207 -7.98 10.09 -22.47
CA SER A 207 -9.06 9.94 -23.45
C SER A 207 -8.55 9.13 -24.65
N LEU A 208 -9.44 8.75 -25.58
CA LEU A 208 -9.06 8.07 -26.83
C LEU A 208 -8.04 8.89 -27.64
N ASP A 209 -8.05 10.22 -27.49
CA ASP A 209 -7.12 11.14 -28.14
C ASP A 209 -5.77 11.28 -27.40
N PHE A 210 -5.55 10.55 -26.31
CA PHE A 210 -4.30 10.59 -25.54
C PHE A 210 -3.04 10.44 -26.40
N PRO A 211 -2.91 9.44 -27.31
CA PRO A 211 -1.72 9.31 -28.15
C PRO A 211 -1.54 10.50 -29.11
N VAL A 212 -2.63 11.01 -29.69
CA VAL A 212 -2.58 12.17 -30.60
C VAL A 212 -2.15 13.43 -29.86
N ASN A 213 -2.68 13.64 -28.65
CA ASN A 213 -2.35 14.78 -27.80
C ASN A 213 -0.92 14.71 -27.28
N LEU A 214 -0.45 13.51 -26.90
CA LEU A 214 0.95 13.28 -26.53
C LEU A 214 1.87 13.59 -27.70
N CYS A 215 1.59 13.07 -28.91
CA CYS A 215 2.39 13.35 -30.10
C CYS A 215 2.43 14.83 -30.46
N LYS A 216 1.29 15.54 -30.39
CA LYS A 216 1.24 17.00 -30.60
C LYS A 216 2.12 17.75 -29.59
N LEU A 217 2.02 17.37 -28.31
CA LEU A 217 2.78 18.01 -27.24
C LEU A 217 4.28 17.74 -27.39
N VAL A 218 4.68 16.50 -27.65
CA VAL A 218 6.08 16.11 -27.89
C VAL A 218 6.64 16.84 -29.12
N ARG A 219 5.86 16.92 -30.21
CA ARG A 219 6.27 17.62 -31.44
C ARG A 219 6.42 19.13 -31.25
N GLN A 220 5.56 19.75 -30.45
CA GLN A 220 5.66 21.17 -30.10
C GLN A 220 6.88 21.48 -29.23
N HIS A 221 7.30 20.55 -28.37
CA HIS A 221 8.45 20.75 -27.47
C HIS A 221 9.79 20.35 -28.11
N GLY A 222 9.76 19.55 -29.18
CA GLY A 222 10.95 19.03 -29.86
C GLY A 222 11.57 17.83 -29.11
N ILE A 223 11.81 16.73 -29.82
CA ILE A 223 12.31 15.46 -29.26
C ILE A 223 13.73 15.59 -28.67
N PHE A 224 14.52 16.54 -29.17
CA PHE A 224 15.92 16.77 -28.78
C PHE A 224 16.13 17.99 -27.88
N SER A 225 15.05 18.62 -27.40
CA SER A 225 15.12 19.77 -26.51
C SER A 225 15.46 19.33 -25.08
N ARG A 226 16.20 20.18 -24.33
CA ARG A 226 16.47 19.89 -22.91
C ARG A 226 15.17 19.70 -22.12
N PRO A 227 15.08 18.69 -21.24
CA PRO A 227 13.87 18.44 -20.46
C PRO A 227 13.57 19.65 -19.57
N ARG A 228 12.32 20.12 -19.59
CA ARG A 228 11.89 21.27 -18.79
C ARG A 228 11.94 20.99 -17.28
N TYR A 229 11.76 19.73 -16.89
CA TYR A 229 11.79 19.27 -15.50
C TYR A 229 12.74 18.07 -15.37
N LEU A 230 14.05 18.34 -15.33
CA LEU A 230 15.08 17.31 -15.33
C LEU A 230 14.96 16.33 -14.15
N SER A 231 14.74 16.83 -12.93
CA SER A 231 14.56 16.00 -11.73
C SER A 231 13.40 15.01 -11.85
N ARG A 232 12.24 15.50 -12.35
CA ARG A 232 11.06 14.68 -12.62
C ARG A 232 11.29 13.64 -13.72
N MET A 233 12.02 14.01 -14.77
CA MET A 233 12.33 13.07 -15.85
C MET A 233 13.21 11.92 -15.36
N VAL A 234 14.25 12.22 -14.56
CA VAL A 234 15.17 11.22 -14.03
C VAL A 234 14.43 10.21 -13.15
N ILE A 235 13.60 10.66 -12.21
CA ILE A 235 12.85 9.73 -11.34
C ILE A 235 11.84 8.91 -12.13
N LEU A 236 11.14 9.50 -13.10
CA LEU A 236 10.19 8.77 -13.93
C LEU A 236 10.92 7.72 -14.77
N LEU A 237 12.10 8.02 -15.30
CA LEU A 237 12.91 7.05 -16.02
C LEU A 237 13.34 5.88 -15.11
N ILE A 238 13.84 6.17 -13.91
CA ILE A 238 14.17 5.13 -12.90
C ILE A 238 12.94 4.30 -12.57
N ALA A 239 11.79 4.93 -12.32
CA ALA A 239 10.54 4.24 -12.01
C ALA A 239 10.10 3.34 -13.17
N ASN A 240 10.19 3.79 -14.43
CA ASN A 240 9.85 2.95 -15.57
C ASN A 240 10.81 1.77 -15.72
N LEU A 241 12.12 1.97 -15.55
CA LEU A 241 13.10 0.88 -15.61
C LEU A 241 12.79 -0.20 -14.56
N ILE A 242 12.49 0.21 -13.33
CA ILE A 242 12.12 -0.72 -12.26
C ILE A 242 10.79 -1.43 -12.58
N ASN A 243 9.78 -0.72 -13.07
CA ASN A 243 8.49 -1.32 -13.43
C ASN A 243 8.58 -2.26 -14.64
N ILE A 244 9.42 -1.94 -15.63
CA ILE A 244 9.75 -2.85 -16.75
C ILE A 244 10.45 -4.10 -16.19
N GLY A 245 11.39 -3.92 -15.25
CA GLY A 245 12.03 -5.02 -14.56
C GLY A 245 11.03 -5.95 -13.87
N PHE A 246 10.07 -5.40 -13.11
CA PHE A 246 8.99 -6.18 -12.51
C PHE A 246 8.15 -6.91 -13.57
N ALA A 247 7.70 -6.21 -14.62
CA ALA A 247 6.89 -6.82 -15.68
C ALA A 247 7.60 -7.98 -16.38
N LEU A 248 8.88 -7.82 -16.71
CA LEU A 248 9.70 -8.86 -17.33
C LEU A 248 9.95 -10.02 -16.37
N PHE A 249 10.25 -9.74 -15.09
CA PHE A 249 10.39 -10.78 -14.07
C PHE A 249 9.12 -11.63 -13.99
N GLY A 250 7.94 -11.01 -13.84
CA GLY A 250 6.67 -11.72 -13.82
C GLY A 250 6.41 -12.56 -15.08
N ALA A 251 6.68 -11.99 -16.27
CA ALA A 251 6.48 -12.69 -17.54
C ALA A 251 7.40 -13.91 -17.73
N ILE A 252 8.64 -13.84 -17.22
CA ILE A 252 9.66 -14.89 -17.38
C ILE A 252 9.52 -15.95 -16.29
N THR A 253 9.49 -15.54 -15.02
CA THR A 253 9.58 -16.48 -13.89
C THR A 253 8.22 -17.00 -13.43
N GLN A 254 7.13 -16.30 -13.76
CA GLN A 254 5.75 -16.69 -13.40
C GLN A 254 5.63 -17.15 -11.94
N PRO A 255 5.90 -16.23 -10.97
CA PRO A 255 5.89 -16.60 -9.55
C PRO A 255 4.53 -17.17 -9.14
N GLU A 256 4.54 -18.13 -8.20
CA GLU A 256 3.35 -18.93 -7.84
C GLU A 256 2.18 -18.09 -7.31
N SER A 257 2.47 -16.92 -6.71
CA SER A 257 1.48 -15.96 -6.25
C SER A 257 1.54 -14.65 -7.05
N PHE A 258 0.58 -14.51 -7.98
CA PHE A 258 0.32 -13.24 -8.66
C PHE A 258 0.01 -12.08 -7.70
N PRO A 259 -0.82 -12.23 -6.64
CA PRO A 259 -1.04 -11.16 -5.68
C PRO A 259 0.25 -10.67 -5.01
N ASN A 260 1.17 -11.58 -4.64
CA ASN A 260 2.46 -11.21 -4.07
C ASN A 260 3.32 -10.44 -5.07
N HIS A 261 3.37 -10.90 -6.33
CA HIS A 261 4.05 -10.17 -7.39
C HIS A 261 3.54 -8.73 -7.52
N LEU A 262 2.21 -8.55 -7.59
CA LEU A 262 1.60 -7.25 -7.69
C LEU A 262 1.84 -6.38 -6.45
N LEU A 263 1.87 -6.99 -5.25
CA LEU A 263 2.17 -6.29 -4.00
C LEU A 263 3.58 -5.69 -4.05
N PHE A 264 4.59 -6.45 -4.49
CA PHE A 264 5.95 -5.95 -4.64
C PHE A 264 6.03 -4.78 -5.64
N VAL A 265 5.23 -4.81 -6.71
CA VAL A 265 5.13 -3.67 -7.64
C VAL A 265 4.59 -2.42 -6.93
N PHE A 266 3.52 -2.54 -6.13
CA PHE A 266 2.96 -1.42 -5.37
C PHE A 266 3.94 -0.88 -4.33
N LEU A 267 4.57 -1.77 -3.55
CA LEU A 267 5.55 -1.40 -2.53
C LEU A 267 6.81 -0.77 -3.13
N GLY A 268 7.29 -1.31 -4.26
CA GLY A 268 8.42 -0.75 -5.01
C GLY A 268 8.13 0.67 -5.49
N ASN A 269 6.96 0.91 -6.10
CA ASN A 269 6.55 2.24 -6.51
C ASN A 269 6.36 3.20 -5.32
N LEU A 270 5.79 2.73 -4.21
CA LEU A 270 5.68 3.51 -2.99
C LEU A 270 7.05 3.93 -2.45
N ALA A 271 8.01 3.00 -2.40
CA ALA A 271 9.37 3.26 -1.97
C ALA A 271 10.05 4.31 -2.87
N ILE A 272 9.93 4.17 -4.20
CA ILE A 272 10.46 5.14 -5.17
C ILE A 272 9.87 6.54 -4.92
N CYS A 273 8.54 6.64 -4.74
CA CYS A 273 7.88 7.92 -4.46
C CYS A 273 8.37 8.55 -3.16
N LEU A 274 8.50 7.76 -2.08
CA LEU A 274 8.95 8.26 -0.78
C LEU A 274 10.42 8.69 -0.82
N VAL A 275 11.30 7.88 -1.40
CA VAL A 275 12.74 8.19 -1.54
C VAL A 275 12.93 9.44 -2.39
N TYR A 276 12.22 9.56 -3.51
CA TYR A 276 12.22 10.77 -4.33
C TYR A 276 11.83 12.00 -3.52
N TYR A 277 10.75 11.90 -2.74
CA TYR A 277 10.27 13.00 -1.91
C TYR A 277 11.34 13.47 -0.92
N ILE A 278 11.95 12.52 -0.20
CA ILE A 278 12.99 12.79 0.80
C ILE A 278 14.22 13.42 0.14
N ILE A 279 14.68 12.88 -1.00
CA ILE A 279 15.82 13.40 -1.75
C ILE A 279 15.57 14.83 -2.22
N MET A 280 14.41 15.10 -2.83
CA MET A 280 14.09 16.44 -3.31
C MET A 280 13.99 17.45 -2.17
N LYS A 281 13.41 17.05 -1.04
CA LYS A 281 13.37 17.87 0.18
C LYS A 281 14.78 18.20 0.67
N ALA A 282 15.70 17.23 0.64
CA ALA A 282 17.10 17.45 1.00
C ALA A 282 17.84 18.36 0.01
N ILE A 283 17.66 18.16 -1.31
CA ILE A 283 18.26 19.01 -2.37
C ILE A 283 17.82 20.48 -2.22
N HIS A 284 16.56 20.72 -1.87
CA HIS A 284 16.00 22.05 -1.66
C HIS A 284 16.22 22.62 -0.25
N TRP A 285 17.03 21.96 0.59
CA TRP A 285 17.34 22.42 1.95
C TRP A 285 16.08 22.74 2.79
N GLU A 286 15.06 21.91 2.61
CA GLU A 286 13.85 21.99 3.40
C GLU A 286 14.00 21.17 4.68
N ALA A 287 13.79 21.81 5.82
CA ALA A 287 14.00 21.18 7.11
C ALA A 287 13.00 20.05 7.38
N PHE A 288 13.51 18.96 7.96
CA PHE A 288 12.71 17.96 8.65
C PHE A 288 12.60 18.32 10.13
N THR A 289 11.45 18.08 10.76
CA THR A 289 11.38 18.20 12.22
C THR A 289 12.07 17.00 12.87
N PRO A 290 12.68 17.14 14.07
CA PRO A 290 13.28 16.00 14.77
C PRO A 290 12.31 14.84 14.95
N LEU A 291 11.03 15.14 15.22
CA LEU A 291 9.98 14.13 15.36
C LEU A 291 9.75 13.34 14.06
N THR A 292 9.75 14.00 12.90
CA THR A 292 9.64 13.34 11.59
C THR A 292 10.82 12.39 11.35
N VAL A 293 12.04 12.82 11.68
CA VAL A 293 13.24 11.98 11.51
C VAL A 293 13.15 10.74 12.40
N VAL A 294 12.70 10.91 13.65
CA VAL A 294 12.46 9.77 14.56
C VAL A 294 11.45 8.79 13.96
N TYR A 295 10.32 9.26 13.44
CA TYR A 295 9.33 8.38 12.79
C TYR A 295 9.88 7.66 11.57
N LEU A 296 10.68 8.33 10.73
CA LEU A 296 11.30 7.70 9.56
C LEU A 296 12.30 6.60 9.96
N VAL A 297 13.19 6.90 10.91
CA VAL A 297 14.19 5.93 11.38
C VAL A 297 13.52 4.73 12.04
N LEU A 298 12.57 4.97 12.95
CA LEU A 298 11.84 3.89 13.60
C LEU A 298 11.04 3.07 12.60
N SER A 299 10.37 3.70 11.63
CA SER A 299 9.67 2.99 10.55
C SER A 299 10.61 2.05 9.81
N LEU A 300 11.79 2.52 9.39
CA LEU A 300 12.80 1.69 8.72
C LEU A 300 13.28 0.52 9.59
N CYS A 301 13.51 0.77 10.89
CA CYS A 301 13.88 -0.30 11.83
C CYS A 301 12.78 -1.37 11.93
N PHE A 302 11.52 -0.97 12.14
CA PHE A 302 10.40 -1.91 12.22
C PHE A 302 10.21 -2.68 10.92
N TRP A 303 10.32 -2.03 9.75
CA TRP A 303 10.27 -2.71 8.47
C TRP A 303 11.41 -3.71 8.27
N ALA A 304 12.65 -3.35 8.64
CA ALA A 304 13.80 -4.23 8.51
C ALA A 304 13.63 -5.51 9.35
N VAL A 305 13.22 -5.37 10.63
CA VAL A 305 12.98 -6.52 11.50
C VAL A 305 11.74 -7.30 11.05
N SER A 306 10.69 -6.61 10.60
CA SER A 306 9.50 -7.25 10.05
C SER A 306 9.83 -8.11 8.84
N LEU A 307 10.63 -7.62 7.89
CA LEU A 307 11.01 -8.37 6.70
C LEU A 307 11.82 -9.64 7.03
N TYR A 308 12.61 -9.61 8.11
CA TYR A 308 13.27 -10.83 8.59
C TYR A 308 12.27 -11.94 8.95
N PHE A 309 11.23 -11.61 9.72
CA PHE A 309 10.18 -12.58 10.08
C PHE A 309 9.25 -12.92 8.92
N PHE A 310 9.08 -12.04 7.94
CA PHE A 310 8.28 -12.31 6.75
C PHE A 310 8.83 -13.48 5.92
N TYR A 311 10.16 -13.61 5.83
CA TYR A 311 10.82 -14.69 5.09
C TYR A 311 10.98 -15.99 5.89
N ASP A 312 10.59 -16.01 7.16
CA ASP A 312 10.58 -17.23 7.98
C ASP A 312 9.25 -17.97 7.78
N GLU A 313 9.17 -18.73 6.69
CA GLU A 313 7.96 -19.45 6.30
C GLU A 313 7.60 -20.56 7.30
N VAL A 314 6.47 -20.39 8.00
CA VAL A 314 5.91 -21.41 8.92
C VAL A 314 4.80 -22.25 8.28
N LYS A 315 4.32 -21.83 7.10
CA LYS A 315 3.29 -22.47 6.27
C LYS A 315 3.29 -21.86 4.87
N SER A 316 2.77 -22.58 3.88
CA SER A 316 2.55 -22.04 2.54
C SER A 316 1.30 -22.67 1.89
N TYR A 317 0.42 -21.82 1.36
CA TYR A 317 -0.76 -22.25 0.58
C TYR A 317 -0.43 -22.54 -0.90
N GLU A 318 0.83 -22.31 -1.31
CA GLU A 318 1.28 -22.46 -2.69
C GLU A 318 1.64 -23.93 -3.00
N VAL A 319 1.99 -24.70 -1.96
CA VAL A 319 2.31 -26.13 -2.03
C VAL A 319 1.14 -27.01 -1.54
N GLN A 320 1.27 -28.33 -1.70
CA GLN A 320 0.28 -29.28 -1.16
C GLN A 320 0.23 -29.23 0.39
N PRO A 321 -0.93 -29.52 1.03
CA PRO A 321 -1.08 -29.46 2.48
C PRO A 321 -0.05 -30.30 3.25
N ALA A 322 0.24 -31.51 2.77
CA ALA A 322 1.24 -32.39 3.38
C ALA A 322 2.66 -31.79 3.36
N ILE A 323 3.03 -31.09 2.28
CA ILE A 323 4.33 -30.42 2.17
C ILE A 323 4.37 -29.20 3.09
N SER A 324 3.30 -28.38 3.10
CA SER A 324 3.21 -27.22 3.99
C SER A 324 3.33 -27.60 5.47
N ARG A 325 2.87 -28.78 5.87
CA ARG A 325 3.01 -29.26 7.26
C ARG A 325 4.47 -29.50 7.66
N THR A 326 5.37 -29.73 6.70
CA THR A 326 6.81 -29.88 7.00
C THR A 326 7.48 -28.56 7.39
N TYR A 327 6.86 -27.42 7.03
CA TYR A 327 7.32 -26.07 7.41
C TYR A 327 6.83 -25.65 8.80
N ASN A 328 5.92 -26.40 9.43
CA ASN A 328 5.36 -26.02 10.72
C ASN A 328 6.47 -25.92 11.77
N GLN A 329 6.44 -24.83 12.54
CA GLN A 329 7.42 -24.54 13.57
C GLN A 329 6.73 -24.33 14.92
N ARG A 330 7.46 -24.58 16.01
CA ARG A 330 6.97 -24.30 17.37
C ARG A 330 6.82 -22.81 17.59
N CYS A 331 5.94 -22.42 18.51
CA CYS A 331 5.79 -21.02 18.91
C CYS A 331 7.09 -20.44 19.47
N ILE A 332 7.32 -19.17 19.18
CA ILE A 332 8.51 -18.41 19.58
C ILE A 332 8.21 -17.58 20.84
N VAL A 333 7.15 -16.77 20.79
CA VAL A 333 6.82 -15.81 21.87
C VAL A 333 5.67 -16.32 22.71
N LEU A 334 5.85 -16.32 24.04
CA LEU A 334 4.84 -16.72 25.04
C LEU A 334 4.23 -18.10 24.80
N ASN A 335 4.94 -18.98 24.08
CA ASN A 335 4.41 -20.26 23.60
C ASN A 335 3.05 -20.12 22.88
N THR A 336 2.81 -18.98 22.22
CA THR A 336 1.52 -18.61 21.63
C THR A 336 1.66 -18.06 20.21
N TYR A 337 2.75 -17.35 19.91
CA TYR A 337 2.93 -16.68 18.63
C TYR A 337 4.13 -17.24 17.86
N ASP A 338 3.96 -17.47 16.57
CA ASP A 338 5.03 -17.88 15.64
C ASP A 338 5.68 -16.68 14.92
N ALA A 339 6.60 -16.95 14.00
CA ALA A 339 7.30 -15.90 13.24
C ALA A 339 6.35 -15.01 12.44
N HIS A 340 5.32 -15.60 11.83
CA HIS A 340 4.32 -14.88 11.05
C HIS A 340 3.46 -13.95 11.93
N ASP A 341 3.13 -14.37 13.14
CA ASP A 341 2.45 -13.53 14.13
C ASP A 341 3.30 -12.33 14.58
N ILE A 342 4.61 -12.53 14.74
CA ILE A 342 5.55 -11.46 15.07
C ILE A 342 5.65 -10.47 13.90
N TRP A 343 5.67 -10.98 12.66
CA TRP A 343 5.63 -10.16 11.44
C TRP A 343 4.41 -9.24 11.41
N HIS A 344 3.20 -9.74 11.73
CA HIS A 344 2.00 -8.90 11.79
C HIS A 344 2.15 -7.74 12.77
N LEU A 345 2.63 -8.02 13.98
CA LEU A 345 2.82 -6.99 14.99
C LEU A 345 3.85 -5.95 14.53
N LEU A 346 5.02 -6.38 14.07
CA LEU A 346 6.11 -5.48 13.69
C LEU A 346 5.77 -4.63 12.46
N SER A 347 5.17 -5.24 11.43
CA SER A 347 4.73 -4.50 10.24
C SER A 347 3.59 -3.52 10.56
N SER A 348 2.72 -3.80 11.54
CA SER A 348 1.70 -2.84 11.98
C SER A 348 2.32 -1.56 12.54
N PHE A 349 3.38 -1.68 13.34
CA PHE A 349 4.16 -0.53 13.80
C PHE A 349 4.92 0.15 12.65
N GLY A 350 5.51 -0.63 11.74
CA GLY A 350 6.16 -0.11 10.54
C GLY A 350 5.23 0.76 9.68
N LEU A 351 4.02 0.28 9.38
CA LEU A 351 3.00 1.02 8.63
C LEU A 351 2.54 2.28 9.39
N PHE A 352 2.23 2.15 10.68
CA PHE A 352 1.81 3.27 11.51
C PHE A 352 2.85 4.40 11.53
N LEU A 353 4.13 4.05 11.74
CA LEU A 353 5.24 5.00 11.75
C LEU A 353 5.50 5.59 10.35
N SER A 354 5.32 4.82 9.28
CA SER A 354 5.34 5.35 7.90
C SER A 354 4.24 6.39 7.70
N PHE A 355 3.03 6.14 8.20
CA PHE A 355 1.91 7.08 8.06
C PHE A 355 2.15 8.36 8.87
N LEU A 356 2.69 8.24 10.08
CA LEU A 356 3.12 9.40 10.89
C LEU A 356 4.25 10.19 10.22
N SER A 357 5.19 9.49 9.56
CA SER A 357 6.25 10.13 8.79
C SER A 357 5.66 10.97 7.66
N ILE A 358 4.77 10.40 6.83
CA ILE A 358 4.10 11.12 5.74
C ILE A 358 3.23 12.27 6.29
N LEU A 359 2.55 12.07 7.43
CA LEU A 359 1.74 13.11 8.07
C LEU A 359 2.57 14.32 8.51
N THR A 360 3.81 14.10 8.96
CA THR A 360 4.66 15.13 9.54
C THR A 360 5.76 15.63 8.61
N ILE A 361 5.90 15.06 7.41
CA ILE A 361 7.07 15.26 6.55
C ILE A 361 7.34 16.71 6.17
N ASP A 362 6.31 17.56 6.14
CA ASP A 362 6.40 18.98 5.82
C ASP A 362 6.20 19.92 7.01
N ASP A 363 6.25 19.40 8.24
CA ASP A 363 6.08 20.24 9.42
C ASP A 363 7.20 21.28 9.57
N GLY A 364 8.41 20.96 9.10
CA GLY A 364 9.56 21.86 9.15
C GLY A 364 9.51 23.02 8.15
N VAL A 365 8.55 23.04 7.22
CA VAL A 365 8.40 24.11 6.21
C VAL A 365 7.13 24.94 6.38
N ARG A 366 6.37 24.74 7.47
CA ARG A 366 5.13 25.47 7.74
C ARG A 366 5.30 26.99 7.79
N GLY A 367 6.45 27.46 8.26
CA GLY A 367 6.78 28.88 8.36
C GLY A 367 7.46 29.49 7.13
N LYS A 368 7.73 28.71 6.08
CA LYS A 368 8.29 29.23 4.82
C LYS A 368 7.20 29.82 3.94
N GLU A 369 7.50 30.88 3.21
CA GLU A 369 6.59 31.43 2.21
C GLU A 369 6.38 30.41 1.09
N ARG A 370 5.13 30.26 0.63
CA ARG A 370 4.75 29.27 -0.39
C ARG A 370 5.48 29.48 -1.72
N LYS A 371 5.84 30.73 -2.04
CA LYS A 371 6.58 31.07 -3.26
C LYS A 371 8.01 30.54 -3.26
N GLU A 372 8.58 30.29 -2.07
CA GLU A 372 9.92 29.75 -1.89
C GLU A 372 9.94 28.21 -1.89
N LEU A 373 8.77 27.57 -1.75
CA LEU A 373 8.66 26.11 -1.75
C LEU A 373 8.77 25.57 -3.17
N ALA A 374 9.68 24.62 -3.35
CA ALA A 374 9.85 23.94 -4.63
C ALA A 374 8.67 22.97 -4.88
N ALA A 375 8.15 23.01 -6.11
CA ALA A 375 7.17 22.04 -6.60
C ALA A 375 7.91 21.00 -7.46
N PHE A 376 8.15 19.81 -6.91
CA PHE A 376 8.90 18.74 -7.57
C PHE A 376 8.08 17.47 -7.78
#